data_AF-A0A0B4DIQ3-F1
#
_entry.id   AF-A0A0B4DIQ3-F1
#
_cell.length_a   1.000
_cell.length_b   1.000
_cell.length_c   1.000
_cell.angle_alpha   90.00
_cell.angle_beta   90.00
_cell.angle_gamma   90.00
#
_symmetry.space_group_name_H-M   'P 1'
#
loop_
_entity.id
_entity.type
_entity.pdbx_description
1 polymer ?
#
loop_
_entity_poly.entity_id
_entity_poly.type
_entity_poly.pdbx_seq_one_letter_code
_entity_poly.pdbx_strand_id
1 'polypeptide(L)'
;MKKLLTIFIVTISTLIFAQESKESNWILKLNATQLIDVVSYPTLQISAERKINPYFSVNAEIGYQLYDFSKPDTIFLKSKGFKANLEGRVYLFKMLHSRIESKRNEFYVGLQLFYRENEGTNSVDYSPKNDETKLYTDNFGTKRTAKGFNITFGNQISMSKKIILEPYIGLGLMNRKIDNSDIEYDEINDTRNGTGLKSLFQKLNLEESSGNVFNFCFGLRVGYRL
;
A
#
# COMPACT_ATOMS: atom_id res chain seq x y z
N MET A 1 39.67 8.04 -0.43
CA MET A 1 38.88 9.28 -0.67
C MET A 1 38.76 9.64 -2.15
N LYS A 2 39.85 9.68 -2.93
CA LYS A 2 39.79 10.02 -4.38
C LYS A 2 38.85 9.12 -5.21
N LYS A 3 38.86 7.79 -4.98
CA LYS A 3 37.98 6.84 -5.69
C LYS A 3 36.48 7.05 -5.43
N LEU A 4 36.11 7.41 -4.20
CA LEU A 4 34.72 7.71 -3.82
C LEU A 4 34.23 9.01 -4.49
N LEU A 5 35.10 10.02 -4.55
CA LEU A 5 34.82 11.27 -5.25
C LEU A 5 34.62 11.02 -6.76
N THR A 6 35.42 10.16 -7.37
CA THR A 6 35.28 9.80 -8.79
C THR A 6 33.95 9.08 -9.06
N ILE A 7 33.56 8.14 -8.21
CA ILE A 7 32.25 7.46 -8.32
C ILE A 7 31.11 8.47 -8.20
N PHE A 8 31.21 9.41 -7.24
CA PHE A 8 30.20 10.45 -7.02
C PHE A 8 30.08 11.41 -8.21
N ILE A 9 31.22 11.86 -8.76
CA ILE A 9 31.27 12.72 -9.95
C ILE A 9 30.71 11.98 -11.17
N VAL A 10 31.03 10.70 -11.36
CA VAL A 10 30.50 9.90 -12.47
C VAL A 10 28.98 9.73 -12.35
N THR A 11 28.45 9.44 -11.15
CA THR A 11 26.99 9.34 -10.93
C THR A 11 26.24 10.66 -11.11
N ILE A 12 26.89 11.81 -10.88
CA ILE A 12 26.27 13.13 -11.08
C ILE A 12 26.39 13.56 -12.55
N SER A 13 27.48 13.20 -13.23
CA SER A 13 27.72 13.55 -14.64
C SER A 13 26.80 12.83 -15.63
N THR A 14 26.14 11.74 -15.20
CA THR A 14 25.05 11.10 -15.97
C THR A 14 23.72 11.86 -15.89
N LEU A 15 23.65 13.00 -15.18
CA LEU A 15 22.46 13.85 -15.07
C LEU A 15 22.48 15.04 -16.04
N ILE A 16 23.12 14.91 -17.20
CA ILE A 16 23.03 15.91 -18.27
C ILE A 16 21.65 15.79 -18.92
N PHE A 17 20.74 16.69 -18.54
CA PHE A 17 19.44 16.85 -19.18
C PHE A 17 19.54 17.90 -20.28
N ALA A 18 19.51 17.47 -21.54
CA ALA A 18 19.26 18.36 -22.66
C ALA A 18 17.79 18.85 -22.57
N GLN A 19 17.60 20.15 -22.33
CA GLN A 19 16.29 20.79 -22.32
C GLN A 19 15.80 21.02 -23.75
N GLU A 20 15.13 20.03 -24.32
CA GLU A 20 14.04 20.30 -25.27
C GLU A 20 12.77 20.55 -24.46
N SER A 21 11.86 21.40 -24.94
CA SER A 21 10.55 21.64 -24.34
C SER A 21 9.65 20.39 -24.45
N LYS A 22 10.05 19.30 -23.80
CA LYS A 22 9.33 18.04 -23.74
C LYS A 22 8.35 18.10 -22.60
N GLU A 23 7.16 17.55 -22.81
CA GLU A 23 6.17 17.32 -21.75
C GLU A 23 6.88 16.74 -20.52
N SER A 24 6.51 17.21 -19.32
CA SER A 24 7.16 16.71 -18.11
C SER A 24 6.99 15.21 -17.98
N ASN A 25 8.12 14.54 -17.76
CA ASN A 25 8.16 13.10 -17.49
C ASN A 25 7.67 12.76 -16.09
N TRP A 26 7.30 13.75 -15.27
CA TRP A 26 6.90 13.57 -13.89
C TRP A 26 5.39 13.73 -13.71
N ILE A 27 4.82 12.81 -12.94
CA ILE A 27 3.42 12.86 -12.53
C ILE A 27 3.39 12.66 -11.02
N LEU A 28 2.87 13.64 -10.30
CA LEU A 28 2.58 13.52 -8.88
C LEU A 28 1.18 12.97 -8.70
N LYS A 29 0.96 12.05 -7.76
CA LYS A 29 -0.35 11.45 -7.55
C LYS A 29 -0.69 11.34 -6.07
N LEU A 30 -1.98 11.36 -5.80
CA LEU A 30 -2.58 11.05 -4.52
C LEU A 30 -3.37 9.75 -4.67
N ASN A 31 -3.10 8.76 -3.82
CA ASN A 31 -3.87 7.53 -3.76
C ASN A 31 -5.13 7.75 -2.90
N ALA A 32 -6.22 8.18 -3.54
CA ALA A 32 -7.44 8.62 -2.86
C ALA A 32 -8.12 7.48 -2.09
N THR A 33 -8.08 6.26 -2.61
CA THR A 33 -8.67 5.08 -1.96
C THR A 33 -8.01 4.74 -0.62
N GLN A 34 -6.75 5.12 -0.44
CA GLN A 34 -6.00 4.80 0.78
C GLN A 34 -6.40 5.67 1.97
N LEU A 35 -7.12 6.77 1.74
CA LEU A 35 -7.73 7.57 2.81
C LEU A 35 -8.83 6.79 3.55
N ILE A 36 -9.48 5.83 2.91
CA ILE A 36 -10.60 5.07 3.52
C ILE A 36 -10.31 3.56 3.57
N ASP A 37 -9.02 3.19 3.65
CA ASP A 37 -8.61 1.79 3.72
C ASP A 37 -8.89 1.20 5.12
N VAL A 38 -10.08 0.62 5.25
CA VAL A 38 -10.55 -0.09 6.45
C VAL A 38 -10.00 -1.51 6.58
N VAL A 39 -9.43 -2.09 5.51
CA VAL A 39 -8.92 -3.47 5.54
C VAL A 39 -7.53 -3.54 6.15
N SER A 40 -6.68 -2.54 5.84
CA SER A 40 -5.38 -2.42 6.46
C SER A 40 -5.35 -1.29 7.48
N TYR A 41 -5.23 -0.04 7.03
CA TYR A 41 -5.29 1.19 7.82
C TYR A 41 -5.30 2.40 6.87
N PRO A 42 -6.03 3.48 7.21
CA PRO A 42 -6.11 4.65 6.37
C PRO A 42 -4.79 5.43 6.38
N THR A 43 -4.36 5.91 5.21
CA THR A 43 -3.13 6.68 5.06
C THR A 43 -3.30 7.80 4.04
N LEU A 44 -2.67 8.94 4.30
CA LEU A 44 -2.39 9.89 3.23
C LEU A 44 -1.21 9.35 2.44
N GLN A 45 -1.47 8.91 1.20
CA GLN A 45 -0.46 8.28 0.37
C GLN A 45 -0.23 9.07 -0.93
N ILE A 46 1.01 9.53 -1.12
CA ILE A 46 1.45 10.33 -2.26
C ILE A 46 2.43 9.52 -3.09
N SER A 47 2.39 9.72 -4.41
CA SER A 47 3.27 9.05 -5.35
C SER A 47 3.91 10.02 -6.33
N ALA A 48 5.09 9.66 -6.78
CA ALA A 48 5.79 10.30 -7.88
C ALA A 48 6.11 9.25 -8.93
N GLU A 49 5.53 9.41 -10.12
CA GLU A 49 5.87 8.62 -11.28
C GLU A 49 6.83 9.40 -12.17
N ARG A 50 7.88 8.71 -12.64
CA ARG A 50 8.76 9.18 -13.70
C ARG A 50 8.64 8.28 -14.92
N LYS A 51 8.22 8.82 -16.06
CA LYS A 51 8.33 8.17 -17.37
C LYS A 51 9.80 8.16 -17.78
N ILE A 52 10.37 6.96 -17.94
CA ILE A 52 11.75 6.80 -18.42
C ILE A 52 11.77 6.90 -19.94
N ASN A 53 10.75 6.32 -20.58
CA ASN A 53 10.53 6.37 -22.01
C ASN A 53 9.01 6.22 -22.28
N PRO A 54 8.55 6.21 -23.55
CA PRO A 54 7.12 6.12 -23.84
C PRO A 54 6.44 4.84 -23.32
N TYR A 55 7.18 3.75 -23.11
CA TYR A 55 6.66 2.42 -22.79
C TYR A 55 6.93 1.97 -21.35
N PHE A 56 7.78 2.68 -20.60
CA PHE A 56 8.20 2.31 -19.26
C PHE A 56 8.21 3.50 -18.30
N SER A 57 7.67 3.30 -17.11
CA SER A 57 7.76 4.27 -16.01
C SER A 57 8.06 3.58 -14.68
N VAL A 58 8.56 4.36 -13.74
CA VAL A 58 8.76 3.94 -12.35
C VAL A 58 7.93 4.87 -11.46
N ASN A 59 7.15 4.28 -10.57
CA ASN A 59 6.33 4.97 -9.59
C ASN A 59 6.80 4.61 -8.19
N ALA A 60 7.19 5.62 -7.41
CA ALA A 60 7.48 5.48 -5.99
C ALA A 60 6.35 6.13 -5.19
N GLU A 61 5.89 5.47 -4.14
CA GLU A 61 4.72 5.89 -3.38
C GLU A 61 4.98 5.70 -1.88
N ILE A 62 4.68 6.72 -1.08
CA ILE A 62 4.85 6.70 0.38
C ILE A 62 3.56 7.16 1.04
N GLY A 63 3.20 6.54 2.17
CA GLY A 63 1.99 6.84 2.91
C GLY A 63 2.22 6.81 4.41
N TYR A 64 1.53 7.71 5.11
CA TYR A 64 1.56 7.81 6.56
C TYR A 64 0.14 7.83 7.12
N GLN A 65 -0.07 7.14 8.23
CA GLN A 65 -1.36 7.08 8.92
C GLN A 65 -1.62 8.39 9.66
N LEU A 66 -2.68 9.10 9.26
CA LEU A 66 -3.04 10.38 9.89
C LEU A 66 -4.14 10.25 10.93
N TYR A 67 -4.96 9.20 10.84
CA TYR A 67 -6.08 8.96 11.73
C TYR A 67 -6.31 7.47 11.91
N ASP A 68 -7.11 7.15 12.91
CA ASP A 68 -7.60 5.81 13.17
C ASP A 68 -9.12 5.87 13.27
N PHE A 69 -9.80 4.95 12.60
CA PHE A 69 -11.25 4.81 12.67
C PHE A 69 -11.69 4.10 13.95
N SER A 70 -10.82 3.28 14.53
CA SER A 70 -11.07 2.55 15.77
C SER A 70 -10.30 3.21 16.90
N LYS A 71 -11.02 3.63 17.96
CA LYS A 71 -10.40 4.07 19.21
C LYS A 71 -11.00 3.23 20.33
N PRO A 72 -10.32 2.17 20.78
CA PRO A 72 -10.72 1.47 21.99
C PRO A 72 -10.59 2.41 23.19
N ASP A 73 -11.39 2.15 24.22
CA ASP A 73 -11.39 2.96 25.46
C ASP A 73 -10.06 2.89 26.20
N THR A 74 -9.33 1.77 26.06
CA THR A 74 -7.97 1.59 26.56
C THR A 74 -6.98 1.70 25.42
N ILE A 75 -5.91 2.49 25.58
CA ILE A 75 -4.87 2.67 24.57
C ILE A 75 -3.56 2.08 25.10
N PHE A 76 -3.15 0.92 24.56
CA PHE A 76 -1.86 0.29 24.84
C PHE A 76 -0.77 0.84 23.92
N LEU A 77 -1.11 1.03 22.63
CA LEU A 77 -0.22 1.57 21.61
C LEU A 77 -0.90 2.72 20.88
N LYS A 78 -0.15 3.80 20.65
CA LYS A 78 -0.61 4.92 19.82
C LYS A 78 -0.63 4.49 18.36
N SER A 79 -1.77 4.66 17.70
CA SER A 79 -1.92 4.30 16.29
C SER A 79 -0.92 5.04 15.40
N LYS A 80 -0.10 4.28 14.68
CA LYS A 80 0.90 4.78 13.74
C LYS A 80 1.08 3.78 12.62
N GLY A 81 1.25 4.28 11.41
CA GLY A 81 1.42 3.42 10.25
C GLY A 81 2.19 4.09 9.13
N PHE A 82 2.94 3.28 8.41
CA PHE A 82 3.75 3.67 7.27
C PHE A 82 3.57 2.67 6.12
N LYS A 83 3.40 3.17 4.90
CA LYS A 83 3.33 2.37 3.67
C LYS A 83 4.37 2.89 2.68
N ALA A 84 5.07 2.00 2.00
CA ALA A 84 5.96 2.33 0.90
C ALA A 84 5.76 1.34 -0.25
N ASN A 85 5.63 1.85 -1.47
CA ASN A 85 5.52 1.04 -2.68
C ASN A 85 6.51 1.54 -3.74
N LEU A 86 7.10 0.61 -4.48
CA LEU A 86 7.92 0.87 -5.66
C LEU A 86 7.38 0.01 -6.81
N GLU A 87 7.04 0.64 -7.93
CA GLU A 87 6.37 -0.01 -9.04
C GLU A 87 7.05 0.30 -10.37
N GLY A 88 7.54 -0.73 -11.05
CA GLY A 88 7.94 -0.63 -12.45
C GLY A 88 6.76 -0.93 -13.35
N ARG A 89 6.48 -0.09 -14.35
CA ARG A 89 5.28 -0.15 -15.19
C ARG A 89 5.64 -0.25 -16.66
N VAL A 90 4.91 -1.08 -17.39
CA VAL A 90 4.99 -1.22 -18.85
C VAL A 90 3.65 -0.87 -19.49
N TYR A 91 3.67 0.04 -20.45
CA TYR A 91 2.48 0.49 -21.19
C TYR A 91 2.28 -0.34 -22.47
N LEU A 92 1.50 -1.42 -22.37
CA LEU A 92 1.36 -2.43 -23.42
C LEU A 92 0.93 -1.86 -24.78
N PHE A 93 -0.03 -0.94 -24.81
CA PHE A 93 -0.54 -0.41 -26.09
C PHE A 93 0.48 0.42 -26.85
N LYS A 94 1.40 1.10 -26.14
CA LYS A 94 2.48 1.86 -26.76
C LYS A 94 3.58 0.96 -27.29
N MET A 95 3.85 -0.13 -26.58
CA MET A 95 4.81 -1.15 -27.01
C MET A 95 4.35 -1.86 -28.28
N LEU A 96 3.06 -2.25 -28.37
CA LEU A 96 2.53 -3.03 -29.49
C LEU A 96 2.28 -2.22 -30.76
N HIS A 97 1.86 -0.95 -30.63
CA HIS A 97 1.50 -0.12 -31.78
C HIS A 97 2.58 0.88 -32.18
N SER A 98 3.77 0.82 -31.57
CA SER A 98 4.89 1.76 -31.78
C SER A 98 4.49 3.24 -31.75
N ARG A 99 3.46 3.58 -30.97
CA ARG A 99 2.94 4.96 -30.89
C ARG A 99 3.64 5.70 -29.77
N ILE A 100 4.26 6.83 -30.12
CA ILE A 100 4.99 7.68 -29.18
C ILE A 100 4.02 8.58 -28.40
N GLU A 101 2.94 9.04 -29.05
CA GLU A 101 1.99 9.98 -28.44
C GLU A 101 1.14 9.34 -27.33
N SER A 102 1.02 10.08 -26.21
CA SER A 102 0.15 9.74 -25.09
C SER A 102 -1.31 9.90 -25.52
N LYS A 103 -2.06 8.80 -25.61
CA LYS A 103 -3.52 8.86 -25.76
C LYS A 103 -4.17 9.35 -24.46
N ARG A 104 -5.47 9.66 -24.55
CA ARG A 104 -6.34 9.90 -23.39
C ARG A 104 -6.33 8.74 -22.38
N ASN A 105 -5.99 7.53 -22.81
CA ASN A 105 -6.03 6.32 -22.00
C ASN A 105 -4.76 5.50 -22.27
N GLU A 106 -4.03 5.16 -21.20
CA GLU A 106 -2.83 4.32 -21.25
C GLU A 106 -2.96 3.15 -20.28
N PHE A 107 -3.24 1.96 -20.80
CA PHE A 107 -3.20 0.73 -20.01
C PHE A 107 -1.76 0.33 -19.70
N TYR A 108 -1.51 -0.05 -18.45
CA TYR A 108 -0.22 -0.55 -18.01
C TYR A 108 -0.35 -1.84 -17.19
N VAL A 109 0.73 -2.62 -17.24
CA VAL A 109 0.98 -3.72 -16.31
C VAL A 109 2.22 -3.36 -15.50
N GLY A 110 2.16 -3.53 -14.19
CA GLY A 110 3.26 -3.20 -13.30
C GLY A 110 3.65 -4.35 -12.39
N LEU A 111 4.90 -4.29 -11.92
CA LEU A 111 5.39 -5.07 -10.80
C LEU A 111 5.63 -4.10 -9.64
N GLN A 112 4.82 -4.22 -8.60
CA GLN A 112 4.88 -3.39 -7.40
C GLN A 112 5.49 -4.19 -6.25
N LEU A 113 6.59 -3.70 -5.68
CA LEU A 113 7.10 -4.12 -4.37
C LEU A 113 6.48 -3.23 -3.30
N PHE A 114 6.09 -3.80 -2.17
CA PHE A 114 5.50 -3.04 -1.06
C PHE A 114 6.07 -3.43 0.30
N TYR A 115 6.08 -2.44 1.19
CA TYR A 115 6.32 -2.56 2.62
C TYR A 115 5.25 -1.76 3.36
N ARG A 116 4.69 -2.36 4.41
CA ARG A 116 3.62 -1.77 5.24
C ARG A 116 3.91 -2.13 6.67
N GLU A 117 3.85 -1.14 7.54
CA GLU A 117 4.00 -1.30 8.97
C GLU A 117 2.92 -0.49 9.66
N ASN A 118 2.24 -1.07 10.63
CA ASN A 118 1.34 -0.34 11.51
C ASN A 118 1.32 -0.92 12.91
N GLU A 119 1.10 -0.05 13.87
CA GLU A 119 0.88 -0.38 15.26
C GLU A 119 -0.38 0.34 15.77
N GLY A 120 -1.03 -0.23 16.77
CA GLY A 120 -2.24 0.33 17.36
C GLY A 120 -2.83 -0.60 18.40
N THR A 121 -3.97 -0.19 18.94
CA THR A 121 -4.72 -1.00 19.89
C THR A 121 -5.94 -1.58 19.17
N ASN A 122 -6.14 -2.90 19.30
CA ASN A 122 -7.28 -3.61 18.72
C ASN A 122 -8.05 -4.32 19.83
N SER A 123 -9.24 -4.81 19.48
CA SER A 123 -10.06 -5.60 20.39
C SER A 123 -10.54 -6.89 19.74
N VAL A 124 -10.71 -7.92 20.56
CA VAL A 124 -11.30 -9.21 20.19
C VAL A 124 -12.42 -9.52 21.16
N ASP A 125 -13.57 -9.92 20.62
CA ASP A 125 -14.68 -10.43 21.43
C ASP A 125 -14.60 -11.96 21.44
N TYR A 126 -14.72 -12.57 22.62
CA TYR A 126 -14.60 -14.02 22.77
C TYR A 126 -15.46 -14.58 23.91
N SER A 127 -15.74 -15.87 23.83
CA SER A 127 -16.36 -16.66 24.90
C SER A 127 -15.48 -17.86 25.19
N PRO A 128 -15.37 -18.29 26.46
CA PRO A 128 -14.76 -19.57 26.79
C PRO A 128 -15.50 -20.73 26.10
N LYS A 129 -14.77 -21.70 25.55
CA LYS A 129 -15.37 -22.89 24.90
C LYS A 129 -16.21 -23.74 25.85
N ASN A 130 -15.96 -23.64 27.16
CA ASN A 130 -16.70 -24.35 28.20
C ASN A 130 -17.99 -23.61 28.62
N ASP A 131 -18.18 -22.35 28.22
CA ASP A 131 -19.34 -21.54 28.60
C ASP A 131 -19.55 -20.41 27.57
N GLU A 132 -20.20 -20.74 26.45
CA GLU A 132 -20.46 -19.80 25.36
C GLU A 132 -21.37 -18.62 25.75
N THR A 133 -22.04 -18.70 26.91
CA THR A 133 -22.96 -17.65 27.39
C THR A 133 -22.23 -16.42 27.94
N LYS A 134 -20.95 -16.53 28.25
CA LYS A 134 -20.13 -15.43 28.78
C LYS A 134 -19.37 -14.72 27.67
N LEU A 135 -19.72 -13.46 27.45
CA LEU A 135 -19.08 -12.60 26.45
C LEU A 135 -18.01 -11.73 27.11
N TYR A 136 -16.79 -11.83 26.61
CA TYR A 136 -15.66 -10.97 26.99
C TYR A 136 -15.20 -10.14 25.80
N THR A 137 -14.66 -8.96 26.10
CA THR A 137 -13.96 -8.12 25.13
C THR A 137 -12.57 -7.84 25.69
N ASP A 138 -11.55 -8.29 24.98
CA ASP A 138 -10.15 -8.05 25.31
C ASP A 138 -9.58 -6.98 24.38
N ASN A 139 -8.83 -6.03 24.95
CA ASN A 139 -8.15 -4.96 24.23
C ASN A 139 -6.64 -5.21 24.33
N PHE A 140 -5.96 -5.27 23.20
CA PHE A 140 -4.55 -5.65 23.15
C PHE A 140 -3.75 -4.78 22.17
N GLY A 141 -2.44 -4.68 22.43
CA GLY A 141 -1.50 -4.02 21.52
C GLY A 141 -1.25 -4.89 20.28
N THR A 142 -1.24 -4.28 19.11
CA THR A 142 -0.92 -4.97 17.85
C THR A 142 0.18 -4.25 17.11
N LYS A 143 1.22 -4.99 16.69
CA LYS A 143 2.23 -4.53 15.74
C LYS A 143 2.19 -5.43 14.51
N ARG A 144 1.99 -4.85 13.34
CA ARG A 144 1.87 -5.58 12.08
C ARG A 144 2.87 -5.05 11.07
N THR A 145 3.62 -5.98 10.50
CA THR A 145 4.51 -5.72 9.36
C THR A 145 4.09 -6.61 8.19
N ALA A 146 4.03 -6.04 7.00
CA ALA A 146 3.69 -6.75 5.79
C ALA A 146 4.58 -6.31 4.64
N LYS A 147 5.17 -7.27 3.93
CA LYS A 147 5.99 -7.04 2.75
C LYS A 147 5.65 -8.03 1.66
N GLY A 148 5.83 -7.64 0.41
CA GLY A 148 5.49 -8.50 -0.70
C GLY A 148 5.57 -7.82 -2.04
N PHE A 149 4.93 -8.43 -3.01
CA PHE A 149 4.83 -7.89 -4.36
C PHE A 149 3.44 -8.10 -4.93
N ASN A 150 3.04 -7.23 -5.86
CA ASN A 150 1.83 -7.34 -6.66
C ASN A 150 2.16 -7.19 -8.14
N ILE A 151 1.49 -7.97 -8.98
CA ILE A 151 1.30 -7.64 -10.39
C ILE A 151 0.10 -6.72 -10.45
N THR A 152 0.30 -5.50 -10.94
CA THR A 152 -0.72 -4.46 -11.03
C THR A 152 -1.20 -4.31 -12.46
N PHE A 153 -2.50 -4.09 -12.61
CA PHE A 153 -3.15 -3.78 -13.88
C PHE A 153 -3.88 -2.46 -13.67
N GLY A 154 -3.48 -1.43 -14.43
CA GLY A 154 -4.05 -0.10 -14.25
C GLY A 154 -4.26 0.60 -15.57
N ASN A 155 -5.08 1.65 -15.50
CA ASN A 155 -5.39 2.46 -16.65
C ASN A 155 -5.17 3.94 -16.32
N GLN A 156 -4.22 4.58 -16.98
CA GLN A 156 -3.94 5.99 -16.81
C GLN A 156 -4.78 6.83 -17.78
N ILE A 157 -5.83 7.46 -17.25
CA ILE A 157 -6.79 8.27 -18.00
C ILE A 157 -6.42 9.75 -17.85
N SER A 158 -5.99 10.39 -18.94
CA SER A 158 -5.78 11.84 -18.97
C SER A 158 -7.13 12.55 -19.12
N MET A 159 -7.62 13.18 -18.05
CA MET A 159 -8.85 13.98 -18.08
C MET A 159 -8.61 15.37 -18.67
N SER A 160 -7.40 15.90 -18.50
CA SER A 160 -6.90 17.10 -19.16
C SER A 160 -5.42 16.92 -19.50
N LYS A 161 -4.75 17.96 -20.03
CA LYS A 161 -3.29 17.92 -20.27
C LYS A 161 -2.49 17.69 -18.98
N LYS A 162 -3.06 18.06 -17.83
CA LYS A 162 -2.38 17.99 -16.52
C LYS A 162 -3.01 16.97 -15.58
N ILE A 163 -4.33 16.77 -15.62
CA ILE A 163 -5.02 15.93 -14.66
C ILE A 163 -5.12 14.50 -15.18
N ILE A 164 -4.76 13.56 -14.33
CA ILE A 164 -4.79 12.12 -14.59
C ILE A 164 -5.65 11.44 -13.53
N LEU A 165 -6.44 10.46 -13.97
CA LEU A 165 -7.13 9.51 -13.13
C LEU A 165 -6.54 8.13 -13.39
N GLU A 166 -6.25 7.36 -12.35
CA GLU A 166 -5.67 6.03 -12.49
C GLU A 166 -6.36 5.02 -11.56
N PRO A 167 -7.44 4.38 -12.03
CA PRO A 167 -7.91 3.15 -11.41
C PRO A 167 -6.90 2.02 -11.66
N TYR A 168 -6.68 1.19 -10.63
CA TYR A 168 -5.85 0.00 -10.73
C TYR A 168 -6.37 -1.13 -9.85
N ILE A 169 -6.03 -2.34 -10.24
CA ILE A 169 -6.16 -3.56 -9.43
C ILE A 169 -4.79 -4.24 -9.37
N GLY A 170 -4.58 -5.12 -8.39
CA GLY A 170 -3.35 -5.89 -8.29
C GLY A 170 -3.53 -7.18 -7.51
N LEU A 171 -2.78 -8.19 -7.91
CA LEU A 171 -2.78 -9.52 -7.33
C LEU A 171 -1.33 -9.91 -7.01
N GLY A 172 -1.12 -10.56 -5.88
CA GLY A 172 0.24 -10.84 -5.45
C GLY A 172 0.34 -11.71 -4.22
N LEU A 173 1.55 -11.72 -3.65
CA LEU A 173 1.88 -12.46 -2.44
C LEU A 173 2.40 -11.49 -1.38
N MET A 174 2.00 -11.74 -0.14
CA MET A 174 2.40 -10.97 1.03
C MET A 174 2.89 -11.91 2.11
N ASN A 175 4.02 -11.57 2.71
CA ASN A 175 4.42 -12.10 4.00
C ASN A 175 4.00 -11.09 5.07
N ARG A 176 3.13 -11.52 5.98
CA ARG A 176 2.62 -10.71 7.09
C ARG A 176 3.13 -11.29 8.41
N LYS A 177 3.60 -10.41 9.28
CA LYS A 177 3.94 -10.71 10.68
C LYS A 177 3.07 -9.83 11.57
N ILE A 178 2.42 -10.44 12.54
CA ILE A 178 1.61 -9.80 13.57
C ILE A 178 2.19 -10.23 14.90
N ASP A 179 2.53 -9.25 15.74
CA ASP A 179 2.93 -9.44 17.13
C ASP A 179 1.85 -8.78 18.01
N ASN A 180 1.25 -9.54 18.93
CA ASN A 180 0.28 -9.05 19.91
C ASN A 180 0.95 -8.88 21.28
N SER A 181 0.56 -7.84 22.02
CA SER A 181 0.98 -7.63 23.40
C SER A 181 -0.24 -7.50 24.30
N ASP A 182 -0.13 -8.03 25.51
CA ASP A 182 -1.16 -7.91 26.54
C ASP A 182 -2.50 -8.53 26.12
N ILE A 183 -2.46 -9.62 25.33
CA ILE A 183 -3.63 -10.37 24.90
C ILE A 183 -3.95 -11.48 25.93
N GLU A 184 -5.20 -11.52 26.38
CA GLU A 184 -5.74 -12.56 27.27
C GLU A 184 -6.46 -13.66 26.49
N TYR A 185 -6.98 -13.35 25.30
CA TYR A 185 -7.63 -14.32 24.41
C TYR A 185 -6.68 -15.47 24.01
N ASP A 186 -7.16 -16.71 24.13
CA ASP A 186 -6.44 -17.91 23.72
C ASP A 186 -7.25 -18.75 22.71
N GLU A 187 -6.74 -18.93 21.49
CA GLU A 187 -7.39 -19.71 20.43
C GLU A 187 -7.71 -21.16 20.85
N ILE A 188 -6.94 -21.74 21.78
CA ILE A 188 -7.13 -23.13 22.24
C ILE A 188 -8.34 -23.21 23.15
N ASN A 189 -8.51 -22.27 24.08
CA ASN A 189 -9.51 -22.30 25.14
C ASN A 189 -10.77 -21.48 24.84
N ASP A 190 -10.68 -20.54 23.91
CA ASP A 190 -11.73 -19.57 23.61
C ASP A 190 -12.25 -19.69 22.17
N THR A 191 -13.48 -19.23 21.99
CA THR A 191 -14.14 -19.07 20.69
C THR A 191 -14.37 -17.60 20.44
N ARG A 192 -13.96 -17.10 19.27
CA ARG A 192 -14.25 -15.72 18.86
C ARG A 192 -15.75 -15.52 18.66
N ASN A 193 -16.24 -14.43 19.23
CA ASN A 193 -17.60 -13.98 19.06
C ASN A 193 -17.70 -12.91 17.97
N GLY A 194 -18.89 -12.83 17.37
CA GLY A 194 -19.20 -11.81 16.38
C GLY A 194 -19.84 -12.40 15.14
N THR A 195 -20.67 -11.59 14.49
CA THR A 195 -21.38 -11.98 13.27
C THR A 195 -20.75 -11.29 12.05
N GLY A 196 -20.72 -12.01 10.93
CA GLY A 196 -20.30 -11.46 9.64
C GLY A 196 -18.86 -10.95 9.59
N LEU A 197 -18.68 -9.74 9.08
CA LEU A 197 -17.37 -9.16 8.77
C LEU A 197 -16.54 -8.77 10.01
N LYS A 198 -17.19 -8.54 11.16
CA LYS A 198 -16.50 -8.12 12.40
C LYS A 198 -15.49 -9.17 12.85
N SER A 199 -15.93 -10.43 12.92
CA SER A 199 -15.07 -11.57 13.32
C SER A 199 -13.89 -11.75 12.34
N LEU A 200 -14.13 -11.55 11.04
CA LEU A 200 -13.07 -11.61 10.02
C LEU A 200 -12.03 -10.51 10.23
N PHE A 201 -12.44 -9.26 10.48
CA PHE A 201 -11.50 -8.15 10.71
C PHE A 201 -10.73 -8.31 12.04
N GLN A 202 -11.37 -8.80 13.10
CA GLN A 202 -10.70 -9.09 14.37
C GLN A 202 -9.62 -10.16 14.19
N LYS A 203 -9.92 -11.24 13.45
CA LYS A 203 -8.94 -12.28 13.13
C LYS A 203 -7.70 -11.75 12.42
N LEU A 204 -7.86 -10.76 11.53
CA LEU A 204 -6.73 -10.17 10.78
C LEU A 204 -5.74 -9.38 11.66
N ASN A 205 -6.08 -9.15 12.93
CA ASN A 205 -5.23 -8.46 13.92
C ASN A 205 -4.53 -9.42 14.89
N LEU A 206 -4.77 -10.73 14.80
CA LEU A 206 -4.22 -11.74 15.70
C LEU A 206 -2.96 -12.40 15.13
N GLU A 207 -2.06 -12.86 16.01
CA GLU A 207 -0.79 -13.51 15.61
C GLU A 207 -1.00 -14.72 14.71
N GLU A 208 -2.07 -15.49 14.92
CA GLU A 208 -2.47 -16.66 14.09
C GLU A 208 -2.67 -16.31 12.60
N SER A 209 -2.89 -15.04 12.27
CA SER A 209 -3.04 -14.54 10.91
C SER A 209 -1.71 -14.18 10.24
N SER A 210 -0.57 -14.43 10.91
CA SER A 210 0.77 -14.29 10.34
C SER A 210 1.06 -15.36 9.29
N GLY A 211 1.99 -15.07 8.39
CA GLY A 211 2.46 -15.99 7.37
C GLY A 211 2.34 -15.44 5.96
N ASN A 212 2.43 -16.34 4.98
CA ASN A 212 2.31 -16.02 3.57
C ASN A 212 0.85 -16.09 3.14
N VAL A 213 0.35 -15.00 2.59
CA VAL A 213 -1.03 -14.88 2.14
C VAL A 213 -1.10 -14.27 0.76
N PHE A 214 -2.16 -14.60 0.03
CA PHE A 214 -2.50 -13.91 -1.20
C PHE A 214 -2.87 -12.45 -0.90
N ASN A 215 -2.37 -11.52 -1.70
CA ASN A 215 -2.68 -10.11 -1.57
C ASN A 215 -3.47 -9.63 -2.79
N PHE A 216 -4.67 -9.12 -2.52
CA PHE A 216 -5.48 -8.38 -3.47
C PHE A 216 -5.43 -6.89 -3.13
N CYS A 217 -5.27 -6.04 -4.14
CA CYS A 217 -5.43 -4.60 -3.95
C CYS A 217 -6.23 -3.99 -5.09
N PHE A 218 -7.00 -2.96 -4.77
CA PHE A 218 -7.61 -2.06 -5.73
C PHE A 218 -7.33 -0.63 -5.29
N GLY A 219 -7.33 0.31 -6.22
CA GLY A 219 -7.22 1.70 -5.85
C GLY A 219 -7.50 2.66 -6.97
N LEU A 220 -7.59 3.93 -6.59
CA LEU A 220 -7.77 5.06 -7.48
C LEU A 220 -6.74 6.13 -7.12
N ARG A 221 -5.88 6.47 -8.07
CA ARG A 221 -4.97 7.60 -7.94
C ARG A 221 -5.47 8.79 -8.74
N VAL A 222 -5.35 9.98 -8.16
CA VAL A 222 -5.57 11.26 -8.85
C VAL A 222 -4.22 11.92 -9.02
N GLY A 223 -3.85 12.22 -10.26
CA GLY A 223 -2.52 12.71 -10.63
C GLY A 223 -2.53 14.08 -11.27
N TYR A 224 -1.40 14.77 -11.12
CA TYR A 224 -1.06 16.02 -11.78
C TYR A 224 0.29 15.86 -12.52
N ARG A 225 0.27 16.02 -13.84
CA ARG A 225 1.45 16.08 -14.70
C ARG A 225 2.09 17.45 -14.56
N LEU A 226 3.37 17.45 -14.22
CA LEU A 226 4.14 18.67 -13.98
C LEU A 226 4.38 19.48 -15.27
#